data_AF-A0A6P0DVX2-F1
#
_entry.id   AF-A0A6P0DVX2-F1
#
_cell.length_a   1.000
_cell.length_b   1.000
_cell.length_c   1.000
_cell.angle_alpha   90.00
_cell.angle_beta   90.00
_cell.angle_gamma   90.00
#
_symmetry.space_group_name_H-M   'P 1'
#
loop_
_entity.id
_entity.type
_entity.pdbx_description
1 polymer ?
#
loop_
_entity_poly.entity_id
_entity_poly.type
_entity_poly.pdbx_seq_one_letter_code
_entity_poly.pdbx_strand_id
1 'polypeptide(L)'
;EKTVDPAAGILRLYDFTEGHFSAHPELLCLLSWENLNRARYLKRSKVIPAMSSPVLDKLRTLIERGEAAGELREGIDPLHMYVTLVSLAYFHKSNAYTLSRMFDTEMLAPSWQAAHKAQAHELVRAFLTGARVPELAAHI
;
A
#
# COMPACT_ATOMS: atom_id res chain seq x y z
N GLU A 1 -20.23 -17.72 5.08
CA GLU A 1 -19.02 -17.08 4.51
C GLU A 1 -17.80 -17.56 5.26
N LYS A 2 -16.73 -17.97 4.56
CA LYS A 2 -15.44 -18.23 5.22
C LYS A 2 -14.87 -16.86 5.60
N THR A 3 -14.79 -16.60 6.90
CA THR A 3 -14.07 -15.45 7.45
C THR A 3 -12.64 -15.50 6.93
N VAL A 4 -12.27 -14.57 6.05
CA VAL A 4 -10.91 -14.50 5.47
C VAL A 4 -9.94 -14.20 6.62
N ASP A 5 -8.84 -14.95 6.74
CA ASP A 5 -7.74 -14.65 7.67
C ASP A 5 -7.32 -13.16 7.60
N PRO A 6 -7.20 -12.43 8.72
CA PRO A 6 -6.85 -11.01 8.74
C PRO A 6 -5.63 -10.66 7.89
N ALA A 7 -4.52 -11.38 8.06
CA ALA A 7 -3.28 -11.10 7.32
C ALA A 7 -3.46 -11.36 5.82
N ALA A 8 -4.12 -12.46 5.45
CA ALA A 8 -4.47 -12.76 4.06
C ALA A 8 -5.41 -11.70 3.47
N GLY A 9 -6.34 -11.15 4.25
CA GLY A 9 -7.21 -10.06 3.82
C GLY A 9 -6.44 -8.79 3.47
N ILE A 10 -5.46 -8.42 4.31
CA ILE A 10 -4.61 -7.25 4.08
C ILE A 10 -3.71 -7.46 2.85
N LEU A 11 -3.12 -8.65 2.68
CA LEU A 11 -2.33 -8.98 1.50
C LEU A 11 -3.16 -8.99 0.21
N ARG A 12 -4.42 -9.45 0.28
CA ARG A 12 -5.35 -9.36 -0.86
C ARG A 12 -5.68 -7.92 -1.23
N LEU A 13 -5.78 -7.01 -0.25
CA LEU A 13 -5.94 -5.59 -0.53
C LEU A 13 -4.72 -5.05 -1.27
N TYR A 14 -3.51 -5.40 -0.84
CA TYR A 14 -2.29 -5.07 -1.58
C TYR A 14 -2.31 -5.62 -3.01
N ASP A 15 -2.63 -6.89 -3.21
CA ASP A 15 -2.68 -7.50 -4.54
C ASP A 15 -3.70 -6.80 -5.46
N PHE A 16 -4.85 -6.42 -4.92
CA PHE A 16 -5.86 -5.66 -5.65
C PHE A 16 -5.33 -4.28 -6.05
N THR A 17 -4.73 -3.54 -5.11
CA THR A 17 -4.16 -2.22 -5.37
C THR A 17 -3.02 -2.26 -6.39
N GLU A 18 -2.09 -3.21 -6.25
CA GLU A 18 -0.98 -3.41 -7.18
C GLU A 18 -1.48 -3.80 -8.57
N GLY A 19 -2.41 -4.75 -8.66
CA GLY A 19 -3.01 -5.16 -9.91
C GLY A 19 -3.76 -4.02 -10.61
N HIS A 20 -4.44 -3.16 -9.85
CA HIS A 20 -5.13 -2.00 -10.40
C HIS A 20 -4.15 -0.99 -11.01
N PHE A 21 -3.04 -0.68 -10.34
CA PHE A 21 -2.01 0.19 -10.92
C PHE A 21 -1.32 -0.42 -12.14
N SER A 22 -1.12 -1.73 -12.16
CA SER A 22 -0.56 -2.43 -13.32
C SER A 22 -1.52 -2.43 -14.51
N ALA A 23 -2.82 -2.55 -14.27
CA ALA A 23 -3.84 -2.52 -15.32
C ALA A 23 -4.14 -1.10 -15.84
N HIS A 24 -3.90 -0.07 -15.02
CA HIS A 24 -4.25 1.32 -15.31
C HIS A 24 -3.03 2.27 -15.18
N PRO A 25 -2.01 2.16 -16.03
CA PRO A 25 -0.84 3.05 -15.99
C PRO A 25 -1.21 4.54 -16.17
N GLU A 26 -2.32 4.87 -16.82
CA GLU A 26 -2.88 6.22 -16.92
C GLU A 26 -3.21 6.83 -15.55
N LEU A 27 -3.60 6.00 -14.58
CA LEU A 27 -3.86 6.43 -13.21
C LEU A 27 -2.59 6.90 -12.52
N LEU A 28 -1.44 6.28 -12.80
CA LEU A 28 -0.14 6.70 -12.25
C LEU A 28 0.21 8.12 -12.71
N CYS A 29 0.01 8.40 -13.98
CA CYS A 29 0.19 9.74 -14.54
C CYS A 29 -0.78 10.75 -13.91
N LEU A 30 -2.07 10.42 -13.86
CA LEU A 30 -3.09 11.30 -13.29
C LEU A 30 -2.78 11.68 -11.84
N LEU A 31 -2.42 10.70 -11.01
CA LEU A 31 -2.06 10.93 -9.61
C LEU A 31 -0.79 11.76 -9.48
N SER A 32 0.22 11.51 -10.32
CA SER A 32 1.45 12.32 -10.35
C SER A 32 1.15 13.78 -10.68
N TRP A 33 0.29 14.04 -11.67
CA TRP A 33 -0.15 15.39 -12.04
C TRP A 33 -0.93 16.08 -10.92
N GLU A 34 -1.86 15.36 -10.28
CA GLU A 34 -2.60 15.90 -9.14
C GLU A 34 -1.67 16.23 -7.97
N ASN A 35 -0.70 15.39 -7.67
CA ASN A 35 0.29 15.64 -6.62
C ASN A 35 1.11 16.89 -6.90
N LEU A 36 1.63 17.05 -8.13
CA LEU A 36 2.32 18.28 -8.57
C LEU A 36 1.42 19.52 -8.43
N ASN A 37 0.12 19.38 -8.68
CA ASN A 37 -0.86 20.44 -8.57
C ASN A 37 -1.52 20.57 -7.18
N ARG A 38 -1.01 19.86 -6.16
CA ARG A 38 -1.56 19.88 -4.78
C ARG A 38 -3.07 19.55 -4.72
N ALA A 39 -3.45 18.52 -5.47
CA ALA A 39 -4.80 17.99 -5.61
C ALA A 39 -5.84 19.02 -6.11
N ARG A 40 -5.42 19.97 -6.96
CA ARG A 40 -6.27 21.09 -7.41
C ARG A 40 -7.59 20.63 -8.03
N TYR A 41 -7.59 19.56 -8.81
CA TYR A 41 -8.80 19.07 -9.48
C TYR A 41 -9.48 17.99 -8.66
N LEU A 42 -8.71 17.13 -7.99
CA LEU A 42 -9.23 16.16 -7.02
C LEU A 42 -10.12 16.81 -5.95
N LYS A 43 -9.72 17.97 -5.41
CA LYS A 43 -10.51 18.73 -4.42
C LYS A 43 -11.90 19.14 -4.89
N ARG A 44 -12.14 19.19 -6.21
CA ARG A 44 -13.44 19.53 -6.81
C ARG A 44 -14.32 18.29 -6.99
N SER A 45 -13.75 17.10 -6.91
CA SER A 45 -14.48 15.84 -7.09
C SER A 45 -15.21 15.44 -5.81
N LYS A 46 -16.54 15.32 -5.90
CA LYS A 46 -17.37 14.77 -4.82
C LYS A 46 -17.32 13.23 -4.78
N VAL A 47 -16.79 12.59 -5.82
CA VAL A 47 -16.81 11.13 -5.99
C VAL A 47 -15.63 10.46 -5.29
N ILE A 48 -14.45 11.08 -5.33
CA ILE A 48 -13.20 10.47 -4.86
C ILE A 48 -13.19 10.16 -3.35
N PRO A 49 -13.66 11.07 -2.46
CA PRO A 49 -13.77 10.75 -1.04
C PRO A 49 -14.69 9.54 -0.77
N ALA A 50 -15.83 9.47 -1.48
CA ALA A 50 -16.79 8.37 -1.35
C ALA A 50 -16.23 7.03 -1.86
N MET A 51 -15.36 7.05 -2.86
CA MET A 51 -14.67 5.83 -3.34
C MET A 51 -13.58 5.34 -2.38
N SER A 52 -12.93 6.24 -1.65
CA SER A 52 -11.75 5.92 -0.83
C SER A 52 -12.11 5.44 0.58
N SER A 53 -13.20 5.96 1.17
CA SER A 53 -13.65 5.59 2.54
C SER A 53 -13.86 4.08 2.76
N PRO A 54 -14.53 3.34 1.85
CA PRO A 54 -14.84 1.92 2.08
C PRO A 54 -13.60 1.02 2.19
N VAL A 55 -12.47 1.43 1.61
CA VAL A 55 -11.21 0.67 1.70
C VAL A 55 -10.64 0.77 3.11
N LEU A 56 -10.64 1.97 3.68
CA LEU A 56 -10.12 2.23 5.02
C LEU A 56 -10.96 1.51 6.09
N ASP A 57 -12.28 1.53 5.94
CA ASP A 57 -13.18 0.85 6.88
C ASP A 57 -12.99 -0.67 6.87
N LYS A 58 -12.86 -1.27 5.68
CA LYS A 58 -12.57 -2.71 5.55
C LYS A 58 -11.22 -3.07 6.16
N LEU A 59 -10.19 -2.24 5.93
CA LEU A 59 -8.86 -2.46 6.49
C LEU A 59 -8.88 -2.37 8.01
N ARG A 60 -9.60 -1.39 8.57
CA ARG A 60 -9.83 -1.26 10.02
C ARG A 60 -10.45 -2.51 10.61
N THR A 61 -11.54 -3.01 10.03
CA THR A 61 -12.20 -4.25 10.51
C THR A 61 -11.27 -5.47 10.48
N LEU A 62 -10.43 -5.60 9.45
CA LEU A 62 -9.45 -6.69 9.37
C LEU A 62 -8.41 -6.58 10.49
N ILE A 63 -7.89 -5.37 10.71
CA ILE A 63 -6.89 -5.08 11.76
C ILE A 63 -7.48 -5.39 13.13
N GLU A 64 -8.61 -4.78 13.49
CA GLU A 64 -9.25 -4.94 14.81
C GLU A 64 -9.52 -6.42 15.12
N ARG A 65 -9.99 -7.19 14.14
CA ARG A 65 -10.23 -8.62 14.31
C ARG A 65 -8.94 -9.41 14.52
N GLY A 66 -7.89 -9.08 13.77
CA GLY A 66 -6.60 -9.76 13.89
C GLY A 66 -5.86 -9.43 15.18
N GLU A 67 -5.95 -8.19 15.65
CA GLU A 67 -5.44 -7.77 16.97
C GLU A 67 -6.19 -8.50 18.08
N ALA A 68 -7.54 -8.53 18.03
CA ALA A 68 -8.36 -9.22 19.04
C ALA A 68 -8.11 -10.75 19.08
N ALA A 69 -7.70 -11.34 17.96
CA ALA A 69 -7.35 -12.77 17.87
C ALA A 69 -5.89 -13.07 18.25
N GLY A 70 -5.05 -12.05 18.47
CA GLY A 70 -3.60 -12.21 18.66
C GLY A 70 -2.86 -12.69 17.40
N GLU A 71 -3.50 -12.62 16.23
CA GLU A 71 -2.94 -13.03 14.93
C GLU A 71 -2.13 -11.90 14.27
N LEU A 72 -2.50 -10.65 14.57
CA LEU A 72 -1.79 -9.45 14.16
C LEU A 72 -1.19 -8.77 15.38
N ARG A 73 -0.06 -8.09 15.19
CA ARG A 73 0.52 -7.20 16.20
C ARG A 73 -0.47 -6.09 16.57
N GLU A 74 -0.41 -5.65 17.81
CA GLU A 74 -1.22 -4.53 18.29
C GLU A 74 -0.68 -3.17 17.83
N GLY A 75 -1.60 -2.20 17.71
CA GLY A 75 -1.32 -0.80 17.46
C GLY A 75 -1.11 -0.48 15.99
N ILE A 76 -1.70 -1.25 15.06
CA ILE A 76 -1.63 -0.94 13.64
C ILE A 76 -2.63 0.18 13.32
N ASP A 77 -2.14 1.36 12.96
CA ASP A 77 -3.00 2.40 12.43
C ASP A 77 -3.46 2.06 11.00
N PRO A 78 -4.79 1.99 10.73
CA PRO A 78 -5.29 1.59 9.41
C PRO A 78 -4.90 2.55 8.27
N LEU A 79 -4.75 3.85 8.53
CA LEU A 79 -4.39 4.81 7.49
C LEU A 79 -2.92 4.67 7.13
N HIS A 80 -2.03 4.58 8.11
CA HIS A 80 -0.61 4.30 7.89
C HIS A 80 -0.42 2.97 7.16
N MET A 81 -1.20 1.95 7.52
CA MET A 81 -1.18 0.67 6.82
C MET A 81 -1.61 0.83 5.36
N TYR A 82 -2.75 1.48 5.10
CA TYR A 82 -3.21 1.75 3.73
C TYR A 82 -2.15 2.48 2.89
N VAL A 83 -1.59 3.57 3.42
CA VAL A 83 -0.55 4.35 2.73
C VAL A 83 0.67 3.48 2.44
N THR A 84 1.09 2.64 3.38
CA THR A 84 2.22 1.71 3.19
C THR A 84 1.97 0.74 2.03
N LEU A 85 0.79 0.11 1.99
CA LEU A 85 0.42 -0.81 0.91
C LEU A 85 0.41 -0.11 -0.46
N VAL A 86 -0.15 1.10 -0.52
CA VAL A 86 -0.15 1.91 -1.74
C VAL A 86 1.28 2.29 -2.14
N SER A 87 2.12 2.71 -1.20
CA SER A 87 3.52 3.06 -1.49
C SER A 87 4.30 1.90 -2.11
N LEU A 88 4.15 0.68 -1.55
CA LEU A 88 4.77 -0.54 -2.08
C LEU A 88 4.23 -0.96 -3.46
N ALA A 89 3.01 -0.54 -3.81
CA ALA A 89 2.41 -0.83 -5.12
C ALA A 89 2.70 0.25 -6.18
N TYR A 90 2.90 1.50 -5.75
CA TYR A 90 2.87 2.69 -6.61
C TYR A 90 4.25 3.29 -6.90
N PHE A 91 5.15 3.35 -5.91
CA PHE A 91 6.33 4.22 -5.98
C PHE A 91 7.26 3.86 -7.13
N HIS A 92 7.60 2.58 -7.25
CA HIS A 92 8.50 2.09 -8.29
C HIS A 92 7.91 2.22 -9.71
N LYS A 93 6.57 2.15 -9.86
CA LYS A 93 5.91 2.30 -11.16
C LYS A 93 5.83 3.77 -11.57
N SER A 94 5.38 4.65 -10.68
CA SER A 94 5.23 6.08 -10.94
C SER A 94 6.56 6.80 -11.17
N ASN A 95 7.65 6.26 -10.61
CA ASN A 95 9.02 6.78 -10.75
C ASN A 95 9.89 5.86 -11.61
N ALA A 96 9.30 4.95 -12.39
CA ALA A 96 10.06 3.94 -13.12
C ALA A 96 11.15 4.55 -14.00
N TYR A 97 10.84 5.60 -14.77
CA TYR A 97 11.81 6.22 -15.69
C TYR A 97 13.03 6.81 -14.98
N THR A 98 12.82 7.51 -13.86
CA THR A 98 13.92 8.14 -13.11
C THR A 98 14.73 7.09 -12.37
N LEU A 99 14.07 6.14 -11.70
CA LEU A 99 14.74 5.03 -11.02
C LEU A 99 15.52 4.16 -12.00
N SER A 100 14.93 3.81 -13.15
CA SER A 100 15.60 3.00 -14.18
C SER A 100 16.87 3.68 -14.67
N ARG A 101 16.85 5.01 -14.87
CA ARG A 101 18.01 5.76 -15.32
C ARG A 101 19.09 5.90 -14.24
N MET A 102 18.69 6.07 -12.97
CA MET A 102 19.60 6.24 -11.83
C MET A 102 20.32 4.95 -11.47
N PHE A 103 19.65 3.80 -11.61
CA PHE A 103 20.16 2.50 -11.15
C PHE A 103 20.45 1.50 -12.29
N ASP A 104 20.42 1.97 -13.55
CA ASP A 104 20.71 1.16 -14.74
C ASP A 104 19.95 -0.19 -14.75
N THR A 105 18.65 -0.13 -14.46
CA THR A 105 17.78 -1.32 -14.28
C THR A 105 16.40 -1.04 -14.83
N GLU A 106 15.85 -1.90 -15.69
CA GLU A 106 14.49 -1.70 -16.22
C GLU A 106 13.43 -2.03 -15.16
N MET A 107 12.95 -0.99 -14.46
CA MET A 107 11.99 -1.13 -13.36
C MET A 107 10.67 -1.74 -13.81
N LEU A 108 10.19 -1.48 -15.04
CA LEU A 108 8.92 -2.02 -15.54
C LEU A 108 9.05 -3.44 -16.11
N ALA A 109 10.25 -4.03 -16.10
CA ALA A 109 10.44 -5.39 -16.54
C ALA A 109 9.55 -6.35 -15.72
N PRO A 110 8.80 -7.28 -16.36
CA PRO A 110 7.89 -8.19 -15.66
C PRO A 110 8.57 -8.99 -14.53
N SER A 111 9.82 -9.39 -14.72
CA SER A 111 10.62 -10.10 -13.71
C SER A 111 10.92 -9.22 -12.49
N TRP A 112 11.30 -7.96 -12.71
CA TRP A 112 11.54 -7.01 -11.63
C TRP A 112 10.26 -6.72 -10.85
N GLN A 113 9.15 -6.48 -11.55
CA GLN A 113 7.84 -6.23 -10.96
C GLN A 113 7.37 -7.41 -10.11
N ALA A 114 7.52 -8.65 -10.60
CA ALA A 114 7.18 -9.86 -9.86
C ALA A 114 8.05 -10.03 -8.61
N ALA A 115 9.36 -9.80 -8.71
CA ALA A 115 10.27 -9.88 -7.57
C ALA A 115 9.94 -8.81 -6.51
N HIS A 116 9.68 -7.57 -6.92
CA HIS A 116 9.30 -6.50 -6.00
C HIS A 116 7.97 -6.78 -5.28
N LYS A 117 6.99 -7.35 -6.01
CA LYS A 117 5.72 -7.79 -5.43
C LYS A 117 5.91 -8.87 -4.38
N ALA A 118 6.76 -9.87 -4.64
CA ALA A 118 7.07 -10.92 -3.67
C ALA A 118 7.72 -10.33 -2.40
N GLN A 119 8.68 -9.42 -2.57
CA GLN A 119 9.30 -8.71 -1.45
C GLN A 119 8.29 -7.89 -0.64
N ALA A 120 7.35 -7.21 -1.30
CA ALA A 120 6.30 -6.47 -0.60
C ALA A 120 5.39 -7.38 0.22
N HIS A 121 5.03 -8.58 -0.28
CA HIS A 121 4.30 -9.59 0.50
C HIS A 121 5.06 -9.99 1.77
N GLU A 122 6.36 -10.25 1.63
CA GLU A 122 7.21 -10.61 2.77
C GLU A 122 7.29 -9.49 3.80
N LEU A 123 7.52 -8.25 3.37
CA LEU A 123 7.59 -7.07 4.23
C LEU A 123 6.29 -6.83 4.99
N VAL A 124 5.15 -6.88 4.29
CA VAL A 124 3.83 -6.69 4.90
C VAL A 124 3.57 -7.82 5.90
N ARG A 125 3.79 -9.08 5.52
CA ARG A 125 3.58 -10.22 6.43
C ARG A 125 4.46 -10.11 7.68
N ALA A 126 5.74 -9.80 7.52
CA ALA A 126 6.68 -9.64 8.62
C ALA A 126 6.27 -8.48 9.55
N PHE A 127 5.79 -7.37 9.00
CA PHE A 127 5.27 -6.27 9.82
C PHE A 127 4.04 -6.69 10.61
N LEU A 128 3.09 -7.38 9.97
CA LEU A 128 1.81 -7.77 10.56
C LEU A 128 1.96 -8.72 11.75
N THR A 129 2.98 -9.57 11.79
CA THR A 129 3.21 -10.53 12.88
C THR A 129 4.43 -10.20 13.73
N GLY A 130 5.24 -9.22 13.33
CA GLY A 130 6.46 -8.84 14.01
C GLY A 130 6.19 -8.17 15.35
N ALA A 131 7.01 -8.49 16.35
CA ALA A 131 7.00 -7.78 17.62
C ALA A 131 7.23 -6.27 17.40
N ARG A 132 6.55 -5.44 18.19
CA ARG A 132 6.77 -4.00 18.15
C ARG A 132 8.22 -3.73 18.54
N VAL A 133 8.98 -3.09 17.65
CA VAL A 133 10.29 -2.54 18.00
C VAL A 133 10.02 -1.43 19.02
N PRO A 134 10.62 -1.48 20.22
CA PRO A 134 10.53 -0.38 21.18
C PRO A 134 10.93 0.93 20.50
N GLU A 135 10.28 2.04 20.84
CA GLU A 135 10.74 3.35 20.38
C GLU A 135 12.24 3.46 20.62
N LEU A 136 13.01 3.79 19.57
CA LEU A 136 14.36 4.31 19.78
C LEU A 136 14.16 5.51 20.69
N ALA A 137 14.60 5.40 21.95
CA ALA A 137 14.61 6.51 22.87
C ALA A 137 15.24 7.69 22.13
N ALA A 138 14.45 8.72 21.87
CA ALA A 138 14.86 9.88 21.12
C ALA A 138 16.08 10.48 21.85
N HIS A 139 17.28 10.19 21.35
CA HIS A 139 18.47 10.90 21.75
C HIS A 139 18.40 12.23 21.01
N ILE A 140 18.00 13.24 21.77
CA ILE A 140 18.01 14.67 21.44
C ILE A 140 19.38 15.07 20.88
#